data_AF-A0A6G4XGC1-F1
#
_entry.id   AF-A0A6G4XGC1-F1
#
_cell.length_a   1.000
_cell.length_b   1.000
_cell.length_c   1.000
_cell.angle_alpha   90.00
_cell.angle_beta   90.00
_cell.angle_gamma   90.00
#
_symmetry.space_group_name_H-M   'P 1'
#
loop_
_entity.id
_entity.type
_entity.pdbx_description
1 polymer ?
#
loop_
_entity_poly.entity_id
_entity_poly.type
_entity_poly.pdbx_seq_one_letter_code
_entity_poly.pdbx_strand_id
1 'polypeptide(L)'
;MIERGEDEGRIADLESEVAHLRQALKSRALIDHAIGVVITIGGLPPEDGLEVLKYISQHTNIKLRVVADDLVRWPSTRHLTRSVRLALPHAIEHARRMRRHRARMAEGGDLRNAPQ
;
A
#
# COMPACT_ATOMS: atom_id res chain seq x y z
N MET A 1 0.31 -44.00 25.09
CA MET A 1 1.14 -42.78 25.12
C MET A 1 1.42 -42.37 23.67
N ILE A 2 0.43 -41.80 22.97
CA ILE A 2 0.53 -41.34 21.57
C ILE A 2 -0.12 -39.95 21.39
N GLU A 3 -1.05 -39.54 22.28
CA GLU A 3 -1.76 -38.25 22.19
C GLU A 3 -0.87 -37.00 22.26
N ARG A 4 0.26 -37.01 23.00
CA ARG A 4 1.13 -35.81 23.12
C ARG A 4 1.79 -35.38 21.81
N GLY A 5 2.11 -36.32 20.92
CA GLY A 5 2.80 -36.00 19.65
C GLY A 5 1.87 -35.39 18.61
N GLU A 6 0.59 -35.76 18.64
CA GLU A 6 -0.45 -35.21 17.75
C GLU A 6 -0.87 -33.80 18.20
N ASP A 7 -0.91 -33.57 19.52
CA ASP A 7 -1.15 -32.24 20.09
C ASP A 7 0.01 -31.28 19.80
N GLU A 8 1.26 -31.73 19.92
CA GLU A 8 2.45 -30.93 19.57
C GLU A 8 2.49 -30.54 18.09
N GLY A 9 2.11 -31.47 17.18
CA GLY A 9 1.99 -31.18 15.75
C GLY A 9 0.89 -30.16 15.43
N ARG A 10 -0.28 -30.29 16.05
CA ARG A 10 -1.39 -29.33 15.89
C ARG A 10 -1.05 -27.95 16.45
N ILE A 11 -0.30 -27.89 17.55
CA ILE A 11 0.18 -26.62 18.12
C ILE A 11 1.17 -25.95 17.15
N ALA A 12 2.12 -26.69 16.58
CA ALA A 12 3.10 -26.13 15.63
C ALA A 12 2.44 -25.60 14.33
N ASP A 13 1.45 -26.33 13.80
CA ASP A 13 0.71 -25.91 12.61
C ASP A 13 -0.12 -24.65 12.87
N LEU A 14 -0.82 -24.59 14.02
CA LEU A 14 -1.57 -23.40 14.44
C LEU A 14 -0.65 -22.20 14.71
N GLU A 15 0.54 -22.41 15.26
CA GLU A 15 1.55 -21.36 15.45
C GLU A 15 2.06 -20.80 14.11
N SER A 16 2.28 -21.68 13.13
CA SER A 16 2.68 -21.30 11.77
C SER A 16 1.57 -20.51 11.07
N GLU A 17 0.32 -20.94 11.19
CA GLU A 17 -0.85 -20.25 10.65
C GLU A 17 -1.04 -18.87 11.32
N VAL A 18 -0.92 -18.81 12.65
CA VAL A 18 -0.95 -17.54 13.41
C VAL A 18 0.22 -16.63 13.01
N ALA A 19 1.41 -17.16 12.73
CA ALA A 19 2.56 -16.39 12.27
C ALA A 19 2.33 -15.82 10.86
N HIS A 20 1.80 -16.62 9.92
CA HIS A 20 1.43 -16.17 8.59
C HIS A 20 0.30 -15.12 8.61
N LEU A 21 -0.75 -15.33 9.40
CA LEU A 21 -1.84 -14.37 9.56
C LEU A 21 -1.37 -13.08 10.22
N ARG A 22 -0.55 -13.15 11.28
CA ARG A 22 0.09 -11.96 11.89
C ARG A 22 1.00 -11.24 10.92
N GLN A 23 1.72 -11.95 10.06
CA GLN A 23 2.59 -11.35 9.06
C GLN A 23 1.78 -10.67 7.94
N ALA A 24 0.65 -11.24 7.55
CA ALA A 24 -0.30 -10.64 6.62
C ALA A 24 -0.94 -9.37 7.21
N LEU A 25 -1.36 -9.41 8.48
CA LEU A 25 -1.92 -8.25 9.20
C LEU A 25 -0.89 -7.15 9.42
N LYS A 26 0.36 -7.48 9.81
CA LYS A 26 1.47 -6.51 9.93
C LYS A 26 1.81 -5.87 8.59
N SER A 27 1.72 -6.62 7.49
CA SER A 27 1.91 -6.06 6.15
C SER A 27 0.81 -5.05 5.84
N ARG A 28 -0.44 -5.37 6.15
CA ARG A 28 -1.58 -4.47 5.90
C ARG A 28 -1.48 -3.19 6.73
N ALA A 29 -1.20 -3.29 8.04
CA ALA A 29 -1.03 -2.13 8.90
C ALA A 29 0.12 -1.20 8.48
N LEU A 30 1.28 -1.76 8.07
CA LEU A 30 2.39 -0.96 7.55
C LEU A 30 2.05 -0.27 6.23
N ILE A 31 1.31 -0.93 5.35
CA ILE A 31 0.85 -0.36 4.09
C ILE A 31 -0.13 0.78 4.36
N ASP A 32 -1.07 0.60 5.30
CA ASP A 32 -2.05 1.62 5.66
C ASP A 32 -1.36 2.86 6.28
N HIS A 33 -0.33 2.68 7.11
CA HIS A 33 0.49 3.81 7.61
C HIS A 33 1.26 4.50 6.49
N ALA A 34 1.86 3.75 5.56
CA ALA A 34 2.56 4.33 4.43
C ALA A 34 1.63 5.12 3.50
N ILE A 35 0.40 4.64 3.30
CA ILE A 35 -0.66 5.37 2.60
C ILE A 35 -0.91 6.71 3.29
N GLY A 36 -1.05 6.73 4.62
CA GLY A 36 -1.22 7.96 5.40
C GLY A 36 -0.08 8.96 5.21
N VAL A 37 1.18 8.49 5.22
CA VAL A 37 2.36 9.35 4.97
C VAL A 37 2.30 9.95 3.56
N VAL A 38 2.00 9.14 2.55
CA VAL A 38 1.94 9.58 1.15
C VAL A 38 0.82 10.61 0.92
N ILE A 39 -0.36 10.39 1.48
CA ILE A 39 -1.51 11.33 1.42
C ILE A 39 -1.08 12.67 2.00
N THR A 40 -0.47 12.65 3.19
CA THR A 40 -0.04 13.85 3.92
C THR A 40 0.97 14.66 3.11
N ILE A 41 1.97 13.99 2.51
CA ILE A 41 3.07 14.65 1.79
C ILE A 41 2.64 15.07 0.37
N GLY A 42 1.84 14.23 -0.29
CA GLY A 42 1.37 14.46 -1.65
C GLY A 42 0.14 15.37 -1.76
N GLY A 43 -0.54 15.66 -0.65
CA GLY A 43 -1.83 16.34 -0.65
C GLY A 43 -2.87 15.58 -1.48
N LEU A 44 -2.86 14.25 -1.37
CA LEU A 44 -3.72 13.34 -2.14
C LEU A 44 -4.91 12.90 -1.28
N PRO A 45 -6.06 12.58 -1.89
CA PRO A 45 -7.15 11.97 -1.14
C PRO A 45 -6.84 10.48 -0.86
N PRO A 46 -7.49 9.86 0.15
CA PRO A 46 -7.14 8.53 0.62
C PRO A 46 -7.27 7.42 -0.43
N GLU A 47 -8.19 7.55 -1.37
CA GLU A 47 -8.39 6.63 -2.48
C GLU A 47 -7.18 6.50 -3.43
N ASP A 48 -6.31 7.53 -3.48
CA ASP A 48 -5.17 7.57 -4.39
C ASP A 48 -3.87 7.08 -3.74
N GLY A 49 -3.80 7.02 -2.41
CA GLY A 49 -2.56 6.72 -1.68
C GLY A 49 -2.01 5.32 -1.98
N LEU A 50 -2.89 4.33 -2.20
CA LEU A 50 -2.48 2.98 -2.59
C LEU A 50 -1.93 2.91 -4.02
N GLU A 51 -2.47 3.71 -4.96
CA GLU A 51 -1.95 3.77 -6.34
C GLU A 51 -0.51 4.28 -6.36
N VAL A 52 -0.18 5.28 -5.52
CA VAL A 52 1.17 5.82 -5.40
C VAL A 52 2.16 4.74 -4.93
N LEU A 53 1.82 3.98 -3.88
CA LEU A 53 2.70 2.91 -3.37
C LEU A 53 2.92 1.81 -4.41
N LYS A 54 1.86 1.43 -5.15
CA LYS A 54 1.95 0.45 -6.25
C LYS A 54 2.88 0.96 -7.36
N TYR A 55 2.72 2.21 -7.77
CA TYR A 55 3.58 2.83 -8.78
C TYR A 55 5.04 2.79 -8.36
N ILE A 56 5.38 3.18 -7.12
CA ILE A 56 6.75 3.16 -6.62
C ILE A 56 7.30 1.73 -6.61
N SER A 57 6.53 0.77 -6.08
CA SER A 57 6.95 -0.64 -6.02
C SER A 57 7.27 -1.19 -7.41
N GLN A 58 6.42 -0.91 -8.40
CA GLN A 58 6.62 -1.35 -9.78
C GLN A 58 7.82 -0.68 -10.45
N HIS A 59 8.00 0.63 -10.28
CA HIS A 59 9.08 1.38 -10.94
C HIS A 59 10.45 1.17 -10.28
N THR A 60 10.49 0.78 -9.02
CA THR A 60 11.74 0.54 -8.30
C THR A 60 12.13 -0.94 -8.24
N ASN A 61 11.22 -1.85 -8.64
CA ASN A 61 11.32 -3.30 -8.43
C ASN A 61 11.58 -3.67 -6.95
N ILE A 62 11.12 -2.84 -6.02
CA ILE A 62 11.21 -3.07 -4.57
C ILE A 62 9.86 -3.59 -4.10
N LYS A 63 9.86 -4.62 -3.26
CA LYS A 63 8.64 -5.17 -2.66
C LYS A 63 7.88 -4.04 -1.93
N LEU A 64 6.57 -3.95 -2.17
CA LEU A 64 5.71 -2.90 -1.61
C LEU A 64 5.82 -2.75 -0.09
N ARG A 65 6.01 -3.85 0.65
CA ARG A 65 6.26 -3.82 2.10
C ARG A 65 7.54 -3.08 2.50
N VAL A 66 8.60 -3.21 1.71
CA VAL A 66 9.87 -2.52 1.95
C VAL A 66 9.74 -1.03 1.64
N VAL A 67 9.04 -0.69 0.54
CA VAL A 67 8.68 0.70 0.24
C VAL A 67 7.84 1.32 1.35
N ALA A 68 6.87 0.57 1.89
CA ALA A 68 6.02 1.02 2.98
C ALA A 68 6.82 1.27 4.27
N ASP A 69 7.73 0.35 4.66
CA ASP A 69 8.59 0.55 5.84
C ASP A 69 9.52 1.76 5.68
N ASP A 70 10.12 1.94 4.50
CA ASP A 70 10.98 3.10 4.18
C ASP A 70 10.22 4.43 4.31
N LEU A 71 8.99 4.49 3.77
CA LEU A 71 8.12 5.67 3.87
C LEU A 71 7.62 5.94 5.30
N VAL A 72 7.32 4.90 6.08
CA VAL A 72 6.85 5.06 7.46
C VAL A 72 7.97 5.54 8.38
N ARG A 73 9.21 5.08 8.16
CA ARG A 73 10.37 5.50 8.97
C ARG A 73 10.89 6.87 8.58
N TRP A 74 10.78 7.23 7.30
CA TRP A 74 11.37 8.44 6.74
C TRP A 74 11.12 9.73 7.56
N PRO A 75 9.91 10.03 8.07
CA PRO A 75 9.67 11.22 8.88
C PRO A 75 10.60 11.33 10.11
N SER A 76 10.88 10.20 10.77
CA SER A 76 11.76 10.15 11.94
C SER A 76 13.24 10.06 11.60
N THR A 77 13.60 9.34 10.54
CA THR A 77 15.01 9.08 10.19
C THR A 77 15.60 10.13 9.25
N ARG A 78 14.74 10.91 8.59
CA ARG A 78 15.06 11.78 7.44
C ARG A 78 15.83 11.07 6.32
N HIS A 79 15.77 9.73 6.31
CA HIS A 79 16.39 8.88 5.32
C HIS A 79 15.31 8.20 4.50
N LEU A 80 15.49 8.24 3.19
CA LEU A 80 14.63 7.55 2.23
C LEU A 80 15.55 6.95 1.17
N THR A 81 15.34 5.68 0.83
CA THR A 81 16.15 4.97 -0.15
C THR A 81 16.15 5.74 -1.46
N ARG A 82 17.32 5.86 -2.11
CA ARG A 82 17.49 6.67 -3.33
C ARG A 82 16.43 6.36 -4.39
N SER A 83 16.12 5.09 -4.61
CA SER A 83 15.11 4.64 -5.57
C SER A 83 13.71 5.14 -5.22
N VAL A 84 13.30 5.02 -3.96
CA VAL A 84 11.98 5.48 -3.48
C VAL A 84 11.90 7.02 -3.53
N ARG A 85 12.97 7.71 -3.13
CA ARG A 85 13.06 9.18 -3.17
C ARG A 85 12.90 9.74 -4.58
N LEU A 86 13.48 9.07 -5.58
CA LEU A 86 13.35 9.47 -6.98
C LEU A 86 11.98 9.12 -7.56
N ALA A 87 11.39 7.99 -7.15
CA ALA A 87 10.11 7.54 -7.68
C ALA A 87 8.90 8.30 -7.07
N LEU A 88 8.99 8.75 -5.82
CA LEU A 88 7.86 9.34 -5.09
C LEU A 88 7.21 10.55 -5.78
N PRO A 89 7.95 11.57 -6.27
CA PRO A 89 7.34 12.71 -6.97
C PRO A 89 6.62 12.30 -8.26
N HIS A 90 7.20 11.37 -9.04
CA HIS A 90 6.59 10.85 -10.26
C HIS A 90 5.30 10.07 -9.95
N ALA A 91 5.32 9.29 -8.87
CA ALA A 91 4.17 8.52 -8.41
C ALA A 91 3.00 9.44 -7.99
N ILE A 92 3.29 10.53 -7.28
CA ILE A 92 2.28 11.52 -6.87
C ILE A 92 1.68 12.22 -8.10
N GLU A 93 2.51 12.65 -9.06
CA GLU A 93 1.98 13.29 -10.28
C GLU A 93 1.19 12.31 -11.15
N HIS A 94 1.60 11.04 -11.20
CA HIS A 94 0.84 9.99 -11.86
C HIS A 94 -0.55 9.83 -11.23
N ALA A 95 -0.63 9.73 -9.90
CA ALA A 95 -1.91 9.64 -9.19
C ALA A 95 -2.81 10.86 -9.46
N ARG A 96 -2.26 12.08 -9.43
CA ARG A 96 -3.01 13.31 -9.76
C ARG A 96 -3.56 13.29 -11.18
N ARG A 97 -2.76 12.82 -12.14
CA ARG A 97 -3.18 12.67 -13.55
C ARG A 97 -4.31 11.65 -13.68
N MET A 98 -4.18 10.50 -13.04
CA MET A 98 -5.20 9.45 -13.04
C MET A 98 -6.51 9.93 -12.41
N ARG A 99 -6.45 10.67 -11.29
CA ARG A 99 -7.64 11.27 -10.68
C ARG A 99 -8.33 12.28 -11.61
N ARG A 100 -7.56 13.18 -12.24
CA ARG A 100 -8.10 14.13 -13.24
C ARG A 100 -8.75 13.40 -14.41
N HIS A 101 -8.16 12.30 -14.87
CA HIS A 101 -8.73 11.47 -15.93
C HIS A 101 -10.04 10.81 -15.48
N ARG A 102 -10.08 10.20 -14.28
CA ARG A 102 -11.29 9.61 -13.70
C ARG A 102 -12.42 10.64 -13.56
N ALA A 103 -12.12 11.85 -13.08
CA ALA A 103 -13.11 12.93 -12.95
C ALA A 103 -13.72 13.32 -14.32
N ARG A 104 -12.89 13.48 -15.36
CA ARG A 104 -13.37 13.78 -16.72
C ARG A 104 -14.25 12.67 -17.29
N MET A 105 -13.92 11.40 -17.00
CA MET A 105 -14.72 10.26 -17.46
C MET A 105 -16.08 10.18 -16.74
N ALA A 106 -16.14 10.57 -15.48
CA ALA A 106 -17.39 10.67 -14.73
C ALA A 106 -18.31 11.79 -15.28
N GLU A 107 -17.74 12.96 -15.59
CA GLU A 107 -18.47 14.09 -16.18
C GLU A 107 -18.98 13.80 -17.60
N GLY A 108 -18.23 13.04 -18.41
CA GLY A 108 -18.64 12.65 -19.77
C GLY A 108 -19.73 11.57 -19.85
N GLY A 109 -19.98 10.83 -18.75
CA GLY A 109 -21.03 9.83 -18.66
C GLY A 109 -22.42 10.41 -18.40
N ASP A 110 -22.49 11.56 -17.73
CA ASP A 110 -23.74 12.21 -17.29
C ASP A 110 -24.51 12.86 -18.46
N LEU A 111 -23.78 13.38 -19.47
CA LEU A 111 -24.38 13.95 -20.69
C LEU A 111 -25.09 12.92 -21.59
N ARG A 112 -24.94 11.62 -21.32
CA ARG A 112 -25.62 10.54 -22.06
C ARG A 112 -26.96 10.12 -21.45
N ASN A 113 -27.33 10.62 -20.26
CA ASN A 113 -28.51 10.18 -19.52
C ASN A 113 -29.41 11.34 -19.03
N ALA A 114 -29.34 12.52 -19.66
CA ALA A 114 -30.28 13.60 -19.35
C ALA A 114 -31.70 13.19 -19.84
N PRO A 115 -32.74 13.24 -18.97
CA PRO A 115 -34.11 13.01 -19.43
C PRO A 115 -34.51 14.13 -20.40
N GLN A 116 -35.05 13.71 -21.53
CA GLN A 116 -35.61 14.57 -22.58
C GLN A 116 -36.89 15.25 -22.08
#